data_AF-A0A317SU63-F1
#
_entry.id   AF-A0A317SU63-F1
#
_cell.length_a   1.000
_cell.length_b   1.000
_cell.length_c   1.000
_cell.angle_alpha   90.00
_cell.angle_beta   90.00
_cell.angle_gamma   90.00
#
_symmetry.space_group_name_H-M   'P 1'
#
loop_
_entity.id
_entity.type
_entity.pdbx_description
1 polymer ?
#
loop_
_entity_poly.entity_id
_entity_poly.type
_entity_poly.pdbx_seq_one_letter_code
_entity_poly.pdbx_strand_id
1 'polypeptide(L)'
;GLVLDLLQCLIQRDLRYSSTCVRALYRSLRTALLELESASSSSASSSCSPTPAPGPKHKKVVLIAHSQGALITSLVLDMLYADIPTSLLSRLEVYTFGNASNTFNNPLYRHDDTKSGVLRHLEHYANRGEYVSRVGILGFMSGGDVTEVADGWGNQFAGKVLVRKGRGHLFVQHYLDVLF
;
A
#
# COMPACT_ATOMS: atom_id res chain seq x y z
N GLY A 1 18.15 -26.09 7.00
CA GLY A 1 17.20 -26.79 6.11
C GLY A 1 16.90 -25.87 4.96
N LEU A 2 17.05 -26.31 3.72
CA LEU A 2 17.25 -25.45 2.53
C LEU A 2 16.32 -24.21 2.45
N VAL A 3 15.04 -24.35 2.84
CA VAL A 3 14.06 -23.25 2.87
C VAL A 3 14.34 -22.24 4.00
N LEU A 4 14.70 -22.71 5.19
CA LEU A 4 15.11 -21.85 6.31
C LEU A 4 16.49 -21.23 6.07
N ASP A 5 17.39 -21.90 5.36
CA ASP A 5 18.70 -21.33 4.98
C ASP A 5 18.54 -20.25 3.90
N LEU A 6 17.65 -20.44 2.92
CA LEU A 6 17.26 -19.40 1.97
C LEU A 6 16.53 -18.23 2.64
N LEU A 7 15.62 -18.53 3.58
CA LEU A 7 14.90 -17.52 4.35
C LEU A 7 15.85 -16.72 5.25
N GLN A 8 16.80 -17.38 5.91
CA GLN A 8 17.79 -16.76 6.79
C GLN A 8 18.84 -15.96 5.99
N CYS A 9 19.26 -16.44 4.81
CA CYS A 9 20.09 -15.68 3.87
C CYS A 9 19.36 -14.49 3.23
N LEU A 10 18.05 -14.60 2.96
CA LEU A 10 17.21 -13.48 2.52
C LEU A 10 17.07 -12.45 3.64
N ILE A 11 16.69 -12.87 4.85
CA ILE A 11 16.52 -11.99 6.02
C ILE A 11 17.82 -11.24 6.37
N GLN A 12 18.99 -11.91 6.40
CA GLN A 12 20.27 -11.26 6.72
C GLN A 12 20.82 -10.35 5.62
N ARG A 13 20.44 -10.57 4.34
CA ARG A 13 20.77 -9.67 3.22
C ARG A 13 19.75 -8.52 3.08
N ASP A 14 18.50 -8.74 3.49
CA ASP A 14 17.37 -7.82 3.35
C ASP A 14 17.37 -6.68 4.38
N LEU A 15 17.99 -6.81 5.56
CA LEU A 15 18.04 -5.69 6.52
C LEU A 15 18.81 -4.47 5.97
N ARG A 16 19.87 -4.69 5.15
CA ARG A 16 20.56 -3.60 4.45
C ARG A 16 19.84 -3.15 3.19
N TYR A 17 19.21 -4.08 2.44
CA TYR A 17 18.47 -3.80 1.21
C TYR A 17 17.16 -3.02 1.48
N SER A 18 16.46 -3.37 2.56
CA SER A 18 15.26 -2.69 3.07
C SER A 18 15.51 -1.19 3.23
N SER A 19 16.64 -0.77 3.82
CA SER A 19 16.92 0.66 4.00
C SER A 19 17.02 1.45 2.67
N THR A 20 17.56 0.84 1.61
CA THR A 20 17.72 1.52 0.31
C THR A 20 16.41 1.54 -0.46
N CYS A 21 15.68 0.42 -0.48
CA CYS A 21 14.37 0.35 -1.11
C CYS A 21 13.34 1.23 -0.39
N VAL A 22 13.35 1.27 0.95
CA VAL A 22 12.54 2.19 1.76
C VAL A 22 12.86 3.64 1.39
N ARG A 23 14.13 4.04 1.39
CA ARG A 23 14.52 5.42 1.01
C ARG A 23 14.14 5.76 -0.42
N ALA A 24 14.35 4.83 -1.36
CA ALA A 24 14.03 5.04 -2.77
C ALA A 24 12.53 5.18 -2.97
N LEU A 25 11.73 4.26 -2.42
CA LEU A 25 10.27 4.30 -2.49
C LEU A 25 9.71 5.56 -1.83
N TYR A 26 10.20 5.91 -0.64
CA TYR A 26 9.83 7.14 0.06
C TYR A 26 10.09 8.38 -0.81
N ARG A 27 11.29 8.50 -1.40
CA ARG A 27 11.62 9.64 -2.28
C ARG A 27 10.71 9.67 -3.51
N SER A 28 10.51 8.54 -4.18
CA SER A 28 9.67 8.45 -5.36
C SER A 28 8.21 8.83 -5.06
N LEU A 29 7.63 8.32 -3.98
CA LEU A 29 6.26 8.65 -3.58
C LEU A 29 6.14 10.10 -3.14
N ARG A 30 7.08 10.60 -2.33
CA ARG A 30 7.10 12.00 -1.89
C ARG A 30 7.16 12.95 -3.09
N THR A 31 8.08 12.72 -4.03
CA THR A 31 8.20 13.55 -5.24
C THR A 31 6.91 13.49 -6.06
N ALA A 32 6.37 12.30 -6.33
CA ALA A 32 5.15 12.16 -7.11
C ALA A 32 3.94 12.86 -6.45
N LEU A 33 3.80 12.77 -5.12
CA LEU A 33 2.72 13.44 -4.38
C LEU A 33 2.86 14.96 -4.37
N LEU A 34 4.08 15.50 -4.27
CA LEU A 34 4.31 16.95 -4.33
C LEU A 34 4.11 17.51 -5.76
N GLU A 35 4.44 16.73 -6.79
CA GLU A 35 4.12 17.08 -8.19
C GLU A 35 2.60 17.14 -8.43
N LEU A 36 1.81 16.33 -7.73
CA LEU A 36 0.36 16.42 -7.79
C LEU A 36 -0.19 17.74 -7.22
N GLU A 37 0.49 18.32 -6.23
CA GLU A 37 0.12 19.59 -5.59
C GLU A 37 0.34 20.78 -6.51
N SER A 38 1.57 20.90 -7.04
CA SER A 38 1.96 21.99 -7.96
C SER A 38 1.12 22.03 -9.23
N ALA A 39 0.62 20.88 -9.63
CA ALA A 39 -0.23 20.71 -10.79
C ALA A 39 -1.70 21.08 -10.52
N SER A 40 -2.14 21.08 -9.25
CA SER A 40 -3.50 21.47 -8.85
C SER A 40 -3.63 22.99 -8.62
N SER A 41 -2.60 23.64 -8.09
CA SER A 41 -2.60 25.09 -7.83
C SER A 41 -2.57 25.94 -9.10
N SER A 42 -2.02 25.42 -10.21
CA SER A 42 -2.01 26.09 -11.51
C SER A 42 -3.37 26.14 -12.21
N SER A 43 -4.37 25.40 -11.72
CA SER A 43 -5.73 25.37 -12.26
C SER A 43 -6.74 26.29 -11.56
N ALA A 44 -6.35 26.92 -10.44
CA ALA A 44 -7.23 27.78 -9.65
C ALA A 44 -7.04 29.29 -9.90
N SER A 45 -6.06 29.70 -10.72
CA SER A 45 -5.79 31.11 -11.03
C SER A 45 -5.68 31.35 -12.54
N SER A 46 -6.79 31.65 -13.21
CA SER A 46 -6.83 32.58 -14.36
C SER A 46 -8.26 32.74 -14.88
N SER A 47 -8.93 33.77 -14.38
CA SER A 47 -9.78 34.58 -15.25
C SER A 47 -8.87 35.33 -16.24
N CYS A 48 -9.28 35.33 -17.52
CA CYS A 48 -8.72 36.12 -18.62
C CYS A 48 -7.37 35.66 -19.22
N SER A 49 -7.37 34.60 -20.04
CA SER A 49 -6.45 34.37 -21.18
C SER A 49 -7.00 33.24 -22.10
N PRO A 50 -6.95 33.32 -23.46
CA PRO A 50 -7.64 32.36 -24.35
C PRO A 50 -6.91 31.03 -24.61
N THR A 51 -5.76 30.77 -23.97
CA THR A 51 -5.00 29.52 -24.19
C THR A 51 -4.93 28.71 -22.89
N PRO A 52 -5.56 27.52 -22.82
CA PRO A 52 -5.53 26.71 -21.62
C PRO A 52 -4.11 26.19 -21.38
N ALA A 53 -3.51 26.57 -20.24
CA ALA A 53 -2.30 25.92 -19.75
C ALA A 53 -2.57 24.42 -19.60
N PRO A 54 -1.62 23.53 -19.94
CA PRO A 54 -1.81 22.10 -19.77
C PRO A 54 -2.06 21.82 -18.29
N GLY A 55 -3.24 21.28 -17.99
CA GLY A 55 -3.66 20.94 -16.63
C GLY A 55 -2.76 19.87 -15.99
N PRO A 56 -3.05 19.48 -14.73
CA PRO A 56 -2.21 18.54 -14.01
C PRO A 56 -1.98 17.24 -14.79
N LYS A 57 -0.70 16.90 -15.01
CA LYS A 57 -0.30 15.71 -15.79
C LYS A 57 -0.90 14.42 -15.19
N HIS A 58 -1.04 14.36 -13.87
CA HIS A 58 -1.61 13.22 -13.17
C HIS A 58 -2.56 13.68 -12.06
N LYS A 59 -3.61 12.89 -11.81
CA LYS A 59 -4.62 13.18 -10.76
C LYS A 59 -4.39 12.41 -9.47
N LYS A 60 -3.74 11.25 -9.54
CA LYS A 60 -3.52 10.34 -8.41
C LYS A 60 -2.22 9.56 -8.59
N VAL A 61 -1.71 9.00 -7.49
CA VAL A 61 -0.61 8.05 -7.48
C VAL A 61 -1.15 6.70 -7.06
N VAL A 62 -0.84 5.65 -7.83
CA VAL A 62 -1.24 4.28 -7.52
C VAL A 62 0.02 3.48 -7.19
N LEU A 63 0.06 2.93 -5.98
CA LEU A 63 1.13 2.08 -5.51
C LEU A 63 0.66 0.63 -5.47
N ILE A 64 1.33 -0.23 -6.24
CA ILE A 64 1.12 -1.66 -6.22
C ILE A 64 2.33 -2.31 -5.55
N ALA A 65 2.09 -3.06 -4.48
CA ALA A 65 3.12 -3.74 -3.72
C ALA A 65 2.86 -5.25 -3.68
N HIS A 66 3.89 -6.05 -3.83
CA HIS A 66 3.78 -7.52 -3.81
C HIS A 66 4.75 -8.12 -2.79
N SER A 67 4.32 -9.16 -2.08
CA SER A 67 5.18 -9.92 -1.16
C SER A 67 5.85 -9.00 -0.12
N GLN A 68 7.18 -9.06 -0.01
CA GLN A 68 7.98 -8.19 0.84
C GLN A 68 7.85 -6.69 0.51
N GLY A 69 7.52 -6.33 -0.74
CA GLY A 69 7.26 -4.94 -1.12
C GLY A 69 6.15 -4.29 -0.28
N ALA A 70 5.22 -5.09 0.24
CA ALA A 70 4.17 -4.60 1.12
C ALA A 70 4.69 -4.22 2.52
N LEU A 71 5.72 -4.91 3.05
CA LEU A 71 6.41 -4.51 4.29
C LEU A 71 7.19 -3.21 4.09
N ILE A 72 7.89 -3.07 2.96
CA ILE A 72 8.58 -1.82 2.63
C ILE A 72 7.57 -0.67 2.53
N THR A 73 6.41 -0.94 1.93
CA THR A 73 5.33 0.03 1.78
C THR A 73 4.75 0.47 3.12
N SER A 74 4.50 -0.46 4.06
CA SER A 74 3.97 -0.09 5.38
C SER A 74 4.91 0.87 6.12
N LEU A 75 6.22 0.59 6.10
CA LEU A 75 7.25 1.48 6.67
C LEU A 75 7.27 2.85 6.00
N VAL A 76 7.21 2.89 4.66
CA VAL A 76 7.22 4.16 3.93
C VAL A 76 5.96 4.98 4.17
N LEU A 77 4.79 4.33 4.28
CA LEU A 77 3.55 5.02 4.60
C LEU A 77 3.61 5.66 5.98
N ASP A 78 4.15 4.97 6.99
CA ASP A 78 4.35 5.54 8.33
C ASP A 78 5.21 6.81 8.28
N MET A 79 6.26 6.82 7.45
CA MET A 79 7.07 8.02 7.21
C MET A 79 6.28 9.12 6.48
N LEU A 80 5.52 8.76 5.43
CA LEU A 80 4.74 9.73 4.64
C LEU A 80 3.63 10.37 5.45
N TYR A 81 3.00 9.65 6.40
CA TYR A 81 2.00 10.22 7.30
C TYR A 81 2.56 11.35 8.17
N ALA A 82 3.85 11.29 8.53
CA ALA A 82 4.52 12.34 9.29
C ALA A 82 4.93 13.54 8.41
N ASP A 83 5.20 13.29 7.13
CA ASP A 83 5.90 14.24 6.25
C ASP A 83 5.03 14.94 5.22
N ILE A 84 3.87 14.36 4.85
CA ILE A 84 3.03 14.81 3.74
C ILE A 84 1.63 15.17 4.25
N PRO A 85 1.04 16.29 3.78
CA PRO A 85 -0.31 16.67 4.19
C PRO A 85 -1.35 15.63 3.74
N THR A 86 -2.36 15.43 4.57
CA THR A 86 -3.44 14.45 4.34
C THR A 86 -4.22 14.71 3.05
N SER A 87 -4.31 15.98 2.60
CA SER A 87 -4.92 16.36 1.32
C SER A 87 -4.25 15.66 0.13
N LEU A 88 -2.92 15.56 0.12
CA LEU A 88 -2.17 14.86 -0.93
C LEU A 88 -2.22 13.36 -0.75
N LEU A 89 -2.11 12.86 0.49
CA LEU A 89 -2.20 11.43 0.78
C LEU A 89 -3.58 10.85 0.42
N SER A 90 -4.64 11.65 0.46
CA SER A 90 -5.97 11.25 -0.02
C SER A 90 -6.03 10.94 -1.53
N ARG A 91 -4.97 11.27 -2.29
CA ARG A 91 -4.80 10.99 -3.72
C ARG A 91 -3.84 9.82 -3.98
N LEU A 92 -3.34 9.17 -2.92
CA LEU A 92 -2.58 7.93 -2.99
C LEU A 92 -3.53 6.74 -2.83
N GLU A 93 -3.43 5.80 -3.77
CA GLU A 93 -4.12 4.51 -3.70
C GLU A 93 -3.09 3.39 -3.53
N VAL A 94 -3.34 2.47 -2.61
CA VAL A 94 -2.40 1.40 -2.27
C VAL A 94 -3.08 0.04 -2.44
N TYR A 95 -2.49 -0.79 -3.28
CA TYR A 95 -2.93 -2.16 -3.55
C TYR A 95 -1.80 -3.12 -3.24
N THR A 96 -2.02 -4.04 -2.31
CA THR A 96 -1.01 -5.04 -1.95
C THR A 96 -1.44 -6.44 -2.35
N PHE A 97 -0.50 -7.28 -2.77
CA PHE A 97 -0.74 -8.65 -3.19
C PHE A 97 0.21 -9.60 -2.46
N GLY A 98 -0.32 -10.59 -1.77
CA GLY A 98 0.49 -11.51 -0.96
C GLY A 98 1.27 -10.79 0.13
N ASN A 99 0.60 -9.90 0.87
CA ASN A 99 1.23 -8.96 1.80
C ASN A 99 2.01 -9.69 2.92
N ALA A 100 3.33 -9.52 2.94
CA ALA A 100 4.25 -10.11 3.92
C ALA A 100 4.39 -9.29 5.21
N SER A 101 3.79 -8.10 5.29
CA SER A 101 3.82 -7.28 6.49
C SER A 101 3.08 -7.95 7.64
N ASN A 102 3.39 -7.54 8.86
CA ASN A 102 2.63 -7.88 10.07
C ASN A 102 1.63 -6.77 10.45
N THR A 103 1.88 -5.53 10.03
CA THR A 103 1.00 -4.39 10.28
C THR A 103 0.84 -3.52 9.05
N PHE A 104 -0.25 -2.78 8.98
CA PHE A 104 -0.48 -1.76 7.96
C PHE A 104 -1.37 -0.66 8.53
N ASN A 105 -0.81 0.52 8.76
CA ASN A 105 -1.51 1.62 9.41
C ASN A 105 -2.16 2.56 8.38
N ASN A 106 -3.27 3.17 8.76
CA ASN A 106 -3.89 4.26 8.00
C ASN A 106 -4.57 5.23 8.98
N PRO A 107 -3.85 6.16 9.63
CA PRO A 107 -4.39 7.00 10.70
C PRO A 107 -5.76 7.59 10.38
N LEU A 108 -6.66 7.67 11.38
CA LEU A 108 -7.97 8.28 11.20
C LEU A 108 -7.84 9.79 11.06
N TYR A 109 -8.49 10.34 10.05
CA TYR A 109 -8.66 11.79 9.91
C TYR A 109 -9.70 12.33 10.89
N ARG A 110 -10.72 11.52 11.24
CA ARG A 110 -11.72 11.80 12.27
C ARG A 110 -11.80 10.64 13.25
N HIS A 111 -11.62 10.96 14.53
CA HIS A 111 -11.62 9.96 15.61
C HIS A 111 -12.92 9.13 15.68
N ASP A 112 -14.06 9.73 15.32
CA ASP A 112 -15.38 9.09 15.42
C ASP A 112 -15.79 8.30 14.16
N ASP A 113 -15.01 8.40 13.07
CA ASP A 113 -15.31 7.72 11.82
C ASP A 113 -14.18 6.74 11.50
N THR A 114 -14.39 5.47 11.81
CA THR A 114 -13.45 4.38 11.53
C THR A 114 -13.22 4.15 10.02
N LYS A 115 -14.00 4.78 9.14
CA LYS A 115 -13.80 4.77 7.69
C LYS A 115 -13.03 5.99 7.17
N SER A 116 -12.65 6.92 8.05
CA SER A 116 -12.00 8.19 7.69
C SER A 116 -10.47 8.11 7.59
N GLY A 117 -9.91 6.95 7.22
CA GLY A 117 -8.46 6.83 7.05
C GLY A 117 -7.89 7.88 6.10
N VAL A 118 -6.66 8.36 6.37
CA VAL A 118 -5.94 9.31 5.50
C VAL A 118 -5.89 8.82 4.05
N LEU A 119 -5.62 7.53 3.85
CA LEU A 119 -5.72 6.87 2.54
C LEU A 119 -7.18 6.46 2.29
N ARG A 120 -7.73 6.92 1.15
CA ARG A 120 -9.08 6.56 0.72
C ARG A 120 -9.14 5.16 0.11
N HIS A 121 -8.07 4.73 -0.55
CA HIS A 121 -7.99 3.43 -1.19
C HIS A 121 -6.79 2.67 -0.63
N LEU A 122 -7.09 1.69 0.21
CA LEU A 122 -6.12 0.76 0.77
C LEU A 122 -6.73 -0.63 0.71
N GLU A 123 -6.19 -1.47 -0.17
CA GLU A 123 -6.69 -2.82 -0.41
C GLU A 123 -5.57 -3.86 -0.35
N HIS A 124 -5.90 -5.00 0.23
CA HIS A 124 -4.98 -6.11 0.39
C HIS A 124 -5.58 -7.38 -0.21
N TYR A 125 -4.92 -7.93 -1.22
CA TYR A 125 -5.28 -9.18 -1.89
C TYR A 125 -4.41 -10.31 -1.37
N ALA A 126 -5.05 -11.33 -0.80
CA ALA A 126 -4.35 -12.47 -0.20
C ALA A 126 -4.90 -13.80 -0.72
N ASN A 127 -4.00 -14.69 -1.12
CA ASN A 127 -4.33 -16.07 -1.43
C ASN A 127 -4.23 -16.92 -0.14
N ARG A 128 -5.33 -17.53 0.31
CA ARG A 128 -5.36 -18.31 1.56
C ARG A 128 -4.38 -19.49 1.57
N GLY A 129 -4.06 -20.04 0.39
CA GLY A 129 -3.21 -21.21 0.21
C GLY A 129 -1.74 -20.91 -0.09
N GLU A 130 -1.29 -19.64 -0.09
CA GLU A 130 0.14 -19.32 -0.22
C GLU A 130 0.83 -19.15 1.14
N TYR A 131 2.16 -19.31 1.18
CA TYR A 131 2.92 -19.21 2.43
C TYR A 131 3.01 -17.76 2.93
N VAL A 132 3.31 -16.80 2.04
CA VAL A 132 3.58 -15.40 2.44
C VAL A 132 2.36 -14.74 3.05
N SER A 133 1.19 -14.80 2.42
CA SER A 133 -0.06 -14.30 3.03
C SER A 133 -0.37 -14.96 4.38
N ARG A 134 -0.07 -16.25 4.56
CA ARG A 134 -0.34 -16.98 5.82
C ARG A 134 0.54 -16.54 6.98
N VAL A 135 1.80 -16.22 6.72
CA VAL A 135 2.73 -15.73 7.75
C VAL A 135 2.74 -14.21 7.88
N GLY A 136 2.23 -13.49 6.86
CA GLY A 136 2.00 -12.05 6.86
C GLY A 136 0.54 -11.76 7.18
N ILE A 137 -0.13 -11.03 6.29
CA ILE A 137 -1.47 -10.46 6.55
C ILE A 137 -2.48 -11.41 7.20
N LEU A 138 -2.64 -12.64 6.71
CA LEU A 138 -3.63 -13.58 7.27
C LEU A 138 -3.25 -14.11 8.65
N GLY A 139 -1.96 -14.15 8.97
CA GLY A 139 -1.47 -14.60 10.28
C GLY A 139 -1.68 -13.56 11.39
N PHE A 140 -1.83 -12.29 11.01
CA PHE A 140 -1.95 -11.15 11.91
C PHE A 140 -3.33 -10.48 11.91
N MET A 141 -4.30 -11.04 11.18
CA MET A 141 -5.72 -10.68 11.28
C MET A 141 -6.35 -11.36 12.51
N SER A 142 -7.00 -10.59 13.39
CA SER A 142 -7.73 -11.12 14.54
C SER A 142 -8.91 -12.00 14.09
N GLY A 143 -8.92 -13.26 14.52
CA GLY A 143 -9.97 -14.23 14.19
C GLY A 143 -9.66 -14.99 12.91
N GLY A 144 -8.99 -16.14 13.04
CA GLY A 144 -8.50 -16.99 11.94
C GLY A 144 -9.55 -17.62 11.01
N ASP A 145 -10.77 -17.09 10.98
CA ASP A 145 -11.80 -17.47 10.02
C ASP A 145 -11.96 -16.38 8.96
N VAL A 146 -10.99 -16.31 8.05
CA VAL A 146 -11.03 -15.39 6.91
C VAL A 146 -11.87 -16.02 5.81
N THR A 147 -13.18 -16.01 6.00
CA THR A 147 -14.16 -16.51 5.03
C THR A 147 -14.60 -15.45 4.04
N GLU A 148 -14.65 -14.17 4.40
CA GLU A 148 -15.02 -13.09 3.48
C GLU A 148 -14.33 -11.76 3.82
N VAL A 149 -14.49 -10.78 2.91
CA VAL A 149 -13.96 -9.42 2.98
C VAL A 149 -14.02 -8.88 4.41
N ALA A 150 -12.87 -8.76 5.07
CA ALA A 150 -12.79 -8.19 6.39
C ALA A 150 -12.70 -6.67 6.25
N ASP A 151 -13.85 -6.00 6.36
CA ASP A 151 -13.94 -4.54 6.45
C ASP A 151 -14.02 -4.16 7.93
N GLY A 152 -12.92 -3.72 8.54
CA GLY A 152 -12.94 -3.28 9.93
C GLY A 152 -11.59 -2.89 10.50
N TRP A 153 -11.62 -1.92 11.41
CA TRP A 153 -10.49 -1.51 12.25
C TRP A 153 -10.50 -2.34 13.54
N GLY A 154 -9.95 -3.54 13.47
CA GLY A 154 -9.83 -4.46 14.62
C GLY A 154 -8.75 -5.52 14.46
N ASN A 155 -8.07 -5.50 13.32
CA ASN A 155 -6.91 -6.28 12.90
C ASN A 155 -5.72 -5.31 12.78
N GLN A 156 -4.49 -5.83 12.75
CA GLN A 156 -3.28 -5.01 12.57
C GLN A 156 -3.18 -4.34 11.17
N PHE A 157 -4.23 -4.41 10.36
CA PHE A 157 -4.28 -4.00 8.96
C PHE A 157 -5.48 -3.09 8.71
N ALA A 158 -5.21 -1.81 8.48
CA ALA A 158 -6.23 -0.90 8.00
C ALA A 158 -6.56 -1.14 6.52
N GLY A 159 -7.75 -0.75 6.09
CA GLY A 159 -8.23 -0.93 4.72
C GLY A 159 -8.97 -2.24 4.50
N LYS A 160 -9.25 -2.53 3.23
CA LYS A 160 -10.07 -3.68 2.81
C LYS A 160 -9.18 -4.88 2.57
N VAL A 161 -9.46 -6.01 3.23
CA VAL A 161 -8.74 -7.26 2.98
C VAL A 161 -9.61 -8.23 2.18
N LEU A 162 -9.18 -8.55 0.97
CA LEU A 162 -9.81 -9.48 0.04
C LEU A 162 -9.05 -10.79 0.04
N VAL A 163 -9.70 -11.83 0.56
CA VAL A 163 -9.09 -13.16 0.66
C VAL A 163 -9.75 -14.12 -0.31
N ARG A 164 -8.92 -14.74 -1.13
CA ARG A 164 -9.35 -15.74 -2.10
C ARG A 164 -8.88 -17.12 -1.70
N LYS A 165 -9.73 -18.13 -1.95
CA LYS A 165 -9.36 -19.56 -1.88
C LYS A 165 -8.47 -19.94 -3.07
N GLY A 166 -7.26 -19.40 -3.11
CA GLY A 166 -6.25 -19.62 -4.16
C GLY A 166 -4.91 -20.09 -3.59
N ARG A 167 -4.06 -20.65 -4.46
CA ARG A 167 -2.66 -20.99 -4.19
C ARG A 167 -1.76 -20.23 -5.15
N GLY A 168 -0.47 -20.19 -4.84
CA GLY A 168 0.54 -19.55 -5.69
C GLY A 168 0.78 -18.10 -5.30
N HIS A 169 2.04 -17.67 -5.50
CA HIS A 169 2.56 -16.42 -4.97
C HIS A 169 2.94 -15.40 -6.04
N LEU A 170 3.24 -15.83 -7.26
CA LEU A 170 3.69 -14.91 -8.32
C LEU A 170 2.61 -13.86 -8.65
N PHE A 171 3.01 -12.59 -8.65
CA PHE A 171 2.10 -11.45 -8.85
C PHE A 171 1.27 -11.55 -10.14
N VAL A 172 1.92 -11.74 -11.30
CA VAL A 172 1.20 -11.79 -12.57
C VAL A 172 0.35 -13.05 -12.68
N GLN A 173 0.97 -14.22 -12.52
CA GLN A 173 0.32 -15.51 -12.79
C GLN A 173 -0.76 -15.90 -11.77
N HIS A 174 -0.60 -15.53 -10.50
CA HIS A 174 -1.49 -16.02 -9.43
C HIS A 174 -2.38 -14.94 -8.82
N TYR A 175 -2.08 -13.67 -9.09
CA TYR A 175 -2.96 -12.56 -8.71
C TYR A 175 -3.59 -11.90 -9.92
N LEU A 176 -2.82 -11.31 -10.84
CA LEU A 176 -3.41 -10.53 -11.93
C LEU A 176 -4.25 -11.37 -12.88
N ASP A 177 -3.71 -12.46 -13.44
CA ASP A 177 -4.37 -13.33 -14.43
C ASP A 177 -5.66 -13.99 -13.92
N VAL A 178 -5.89 -13.95 -12.61
CA VAL A 178 -7.00 -14.66 -11.99
C VAL A 178 -7.97 -13.74 -11.25
N LEU A 179 -7.60 -12.48 -11.04
CA LEU A 179 -8.45 -11.46 -10.43
C LEU A 179 -8.99 -10.47 -11.47
N PHE A 180 -8.33 -10.34 -12.62
CA PHE A 180 -8.64 -9.39 -13.70
C PHE A 180 -8.64 -10.11 -15.06
#